data_AF-A0A5A8CAD7-F1
#
_entry.id   AF-A0A5A8CAD7-F1
#
_cell.length_a   1.000
_cell.length_b   1.000
_cell.length_c   1.000
_cell.angle_alpha   90.00
_cell.angle_beta   90.00
_cell.angle_gamma   90.00
#
_symmetry.space_group_name_H-M   'P 1'
#
loop_
_entity.id
_entity.type
_entity.pdbx_description
1 polymer ?
#
loop_
_entity_poly.entity_id
_entity_poly.type
_entity_poly.pdbx_seq_one_letter_code
_entity_poly.pdbx_strand_id
1 'polypeptide(L)'
;MAAADDSPAVCWFLYSSTPTNASVESMQSRVRGILAALKVKTADVDGANAENKTQRSEFWAISGKRAVYPQVFVQAKGETKFVGDGEDIVLANDDGILEGQLADAPRVEADA
;
A
#
# COMPACT_ATOMS: atom_id res chain seq x y z
N MET A 1 11.26 30.76 -1.90
CA MET A 1 11.48 29.51 -1.14
C MET A 1 10.20 29.18 -0.40
N ALA A 2 9.32 28.39 -1.01
CA ALA A 2 8.14 27.74 -0.40
C ALA A 2 7.43 26.94 -1.51
N ALA A 3 7.93 25.74 -1.81
CA ALA A 3 7.05 24.71 -2.35
C ALA A 3 6.31 24.17 -1.12
N ALA A 4 5.11 24.70 -0.87
CA ALA A 4 4.15 23.99 -0.04
C ALA A 4 3.83 22.74 -0.83
N ASP A 5 4.49 21.63 -0.48
CA ASP A 5 4.28 20.33 -1.09
C ASP A 5 2.94 19.80 -0.57
N ASP A 6 1.85 20.37 -1.11
CA ASP A 6 0.49 19.84 -1.11
C ASP A 6 0.43 18.65 -2.08
N SER A 7 1.40 17.74 -1.98
CA SER A 7 1.29 16.44 -2.63
C SER A 7 0.34 15.64 -1.77
N PRO A 8 -0.86 15.29 -2.27
CA PRO A 8 -1.79 14.47 -1.50
C PRO A 8 -1.04 13.21 -1.11
N ALA A 9 -1.15 12.80 0.16
CA ALA A 9 -0.65 11.50 0.52
C ALA A 9 -1.30 10.47 -0.42
N VAL A 10 -0.57 9.47 -0.91
CA VAL A 10 -1.10 8.40 -1.76
C VAL A 10 -0.69 7.08 -1.15
N CYS A 11 -1.66 6.26 -0.76
CA CYS A 11 -1.35 4.86 -0.48
C CYS A 11 -1.21 4.10 -1.77
N TRP A 12 -0.07 3.51 -2.04
CA TRP A 12 0.13 2.56 -3.13
C TRP A 12 -0.01 1.14 -2.62
N PHE A 13 -0.94 0.40 -3.20
CA PHE A 13 -1.17 -1.02 -2.92
C PHE A 13 -0.59 -1.87 -4.04
N LEU A 14 0.58 -2.42 -3.82
CA LEU A 14 1.23 -3.32 -4.77
C LEU A 14 0.61 -4.72 -4.65
N TYR A 15 -0.12 -5.11 -5.68
CA TYR A 15 -0.72 -6.43 -5.81
C TYR A 15 -0.25 -7.13 -7.08
N SER A 16 -0.67 -8.37 -7.27
CA SER A 16 -0.35 -9.15 -8.46
C SER A 16 -1.60 -9.83 -8.94
N SER A 17 -2.11 -9.45 -10.12
CA SER A 17 -3.30 -10.08 -10.73
C SER A 17 -3.07 -11.52 -11.15
N THR A 18 -1.82 -11.95 -11.34
CA THR A 18 -1.43 -13.35 -11.49
C THR A 18 -0.69 -13.81 -10.23
N PRO A 19 -1.38 -14.04 -9.11
CA PRO A 19 -0.74 -14.63 -7.95
C PRO A 19 -0.37 -16.07 -8.28
N THR A 20 0.93 -16.38 -8.31
CA THR A 20 1.39 -17.78 -8.45
C THR A 20 1.17 -18.59 -7.17
N ASN A 21 0.85 -17.91 -6.05
CA ASN A 21 0.69 -18.48 -4.73
C ASN A 21 -0.70 -18.19 -4.16
N ALA A 22 -1.43 -19.22 -3.74
CA ALA A 22 -2.75 -19.09 -3.10
C ALA A 22 -2.70 -18.27 -1.79
N SER A 23 -1.59 -18.32 -1.05
CA SER A 23 -1.39 -17.48 0.14
C SER A 23 -1.42 -15.99 -0.21
N VAL A 24 -0.80 -15.60 -1.33
CA VAL A 24 -0.75 -14.20 -1.78
C VAL A 24 -2.13 -13.69 -2.14
N GLU A 25 -2.94 -14.50 -2.83
CA GLU A 25 -4.33 -14.15 -3.17
C GLU A 25 -5.18 -13.92 -1.92
N SER A 26 -5.08 -14.85 -0.95
CA SER A 26 -5.81 -14.75 0.32
C SER A 26 -5.39 -13.49 1.11
N MET A 27 -4.09 -13.19 1.12
CA MET A 27 -3.54 -12.03 1.80
C MET A 27 -3.97 -10.72 1.12
N GLN A 28 -3.91 -10.65 -0.21
CA GLN A 28 -4.37 -9.49 -0.99
C GLN A 28 -5.84 -9.18 -0.70
N SER A 29 -6.69 -10.20 -0.68
CA SER A 29 -8.11 -10.04 -0.40
C SER A 29 -8.36 -9.52 1.02
N ARG A 30 -7.65 -10.05 2.02
CA ARG A 30 -7.72 -9.58 3.42
C ARG A 30 -7.29 -8.13 3.55
N VAL A 31 -6.10 -7.80 3.04
CA VAL A 31 -5.52 -6.45 3.13
C VAL A 31 -6.42 -5.43 2.42
N ARG A 32 -6.95 -5.79 1.25
CA ARG A 32 -7.92 -4.95 0.53
C ARG A 32 -9.18 -4.71 1.36
N GLY A 33 -9.71 -5.73 2.03
CA GLY A 33 -10.85 -5.60 2.93
C GLY A 33 -10.58 -4.66 4.11
N ILE A 34 -9.39 -4.75 4.70
CA ILE A 34 -8.96 -3.87 5.81
C ILE A 34 -8.82 -2.42 5.33
N LEU A 35 -8.13 -2.19 4.22
CA LEU A 35 -7.94 -0.85 3.64
C LEU A 35 -9.29 -0.21 3.27
N ALA A 36 -10.22 -1.00 2.73
CA ALA A 36 -11.59 -0.57 2.46
C ALA A 36 -12.38 -0.25 3.74
N ALA A 37 -12.23 -1.06 4.80
CA ALA A 37 -12.86 -0.81 6.10
C ALA A 37 -12.36 0.50 6.73
N LEU A 38 -11.07 0.80 6.58
CA LEU A 38 -10.43 2.03 7.06
C LEU A 38 -10.73 3.26 6.18
N LYS A 39 -11.47 3.09 5.07
CA LYS A 39 -11.76 4.16 4.09
C LYS A 39 -10.49 4.88 3.62
N VAL A 40 -9.42 4.11 3.42
CA VAL A 40 -8.15 4.65 2.93
C VAL A 40 -8.15 4.63 1.41
N LYS A 41 -7.76 5.75 0.79
CA LYS A 41 -7.60 5.84 -0.66
C LYS A 41 -6.30 5.16 -1.08
N THR A 42 -6.42 3.95 -1.59
CA THR A 42 -5.28 3.17 -2.08
C THR A 42 -5.29 3.10 -3.60
N ALA A 43 -4.20 3.50 -4.24
CA ALA A 43 -3.92 3.31 -5.65
C ALA A 43 -3.34 1.90 -5.86
N ASP A 44 -4.06 1.07 -6.60
CA ASP A 44 -3.65 -0.29 -6.89
C ASP A 44 -2.57 -0.32 -7.98
N VAL A 45 -1.46 -1.00 -7.70
CA VAL A 45 -0.34 -1.16 -8.63
C VAL A 45 -0.18 -2.64 -8.91
N ASP A 46 -0.40 -3.02 -10.16
CA ASP A 46 -0.18 -4.39 -10.59
C ASP A 46 1.30 -4.64 -10.84
N GLY A 47 1.92 -5.47 -10.00
CA GLY A 47 3.32 -5.89 -10.10
C GLY A 47 3.58 -7.02 -11.11
N ALA A 48 2.52 -7.63 -11.66
CA ALA A 48 2.61 -8.59 -12.76
C ALA A 48 2.64 -7.89 -14.13
N ASN A 49 2.13 -6.66 -14.23
CA ASN A 49 2.13 -5.87 -15.43
C ASN A 49 3.56 -5.37 -15.74
N ALA A 50 4.04 -5.66 -16.96
CA ALA A 50 5.38 -5.30 -17.39
C ALA A 50 5.58 -3.78 -17.51
N GLU A 51 4.48 -3.03 -17.71
CA GLU A 51 4.48 -1.56 -17.76
C GLU A 51 4.86 -0.93 -16.40
N ASN A 52 4.55 -1.62 -15.29
CA ASN A 52 4.86 -1.17 -13.94
C ASN A 52 6.23 -1.66 -13.45
N LYS A 53 7.08 -2.23 -14.33
CA LYS A 53 8.41 -2.74 -13.94
C LYS A 53 9.25 -1.70 -13.20
N THR A 54 9.20 -0.44 -13.63
CA THR A 54 9.96 0.65 -13.00
C THR A 54 9.45 0.92 -11.59
N GLN A 55 8.14 1.19 -11.43
CA GLN A 55 7.51 1.43 -10.12
C GLN A 55 7.70 0.25 -9.17
N ARG A 56 7.47 -0.98 -9.64
CA ARG A 56 7.73 -2.21 -8.87
C ARG A 56 9.17 -2.29 -8.39
N SER A 57 10.14 -1.94 -9.24
CA SER A 57 11.56 -1.99 -8.88
C SER A 57 11.90 -0.94 -7.83
N GLU A 58 11.30 0.24 -7.89
CA GLU A 58 11.40 1.27 -6.86
C GLU A 58 10.77 0.81 -5.54
N PHE A 59 9.54 0.28 -5.58
CA PHE A 59 8.87 -0.27 -4.39
C PHE A 59 9.64 -1.42 -3.75
N TRP A 60 10.28 -2.27 -4.54
CA TRP A 60 11.17 -3.32 -4.04
C TRP A 60 12.47 -2.78 -3.44
N ALA A 61 13.01 -1.69 -3.98
CA ALA A 61 14.16 -1.02 -3.40
C ALA A 61 13.81 -0.37 -2.06
N ILE A 62 12.60 0.20 -1.93
CA ILE A 62 12.10 0.84 -0.70
C ILE A 62 11.78 -0.21 0.38
N SER A 63 11.03 -1.27 0.04
CA SER A 63 10.65 -2.33 0.99
C SER A 63 11.79 -3.31 1.30
N GLY A 64 12.78 -3.42 0.41
CA GLY A 64 13.79 -4.47 0.44
C GLY A 64 13.25 -5.88 0.10
N LYS A 65 11.94 -6.02 -0.17
CA LYS A 65 11.27 -7.31 -0.39
C LYS A 65 10.89 -7.47 -1.87
N ARG A 66 11.62 -8.34 -2.59
CA ARG A 66 11.38 -8.64 -4.02
C ARG A 66 10.36 -9.78 -4.16
N ALA A 67 9.39 -9.61 -5.05
CA ALA A 67 8.34 -10.59 -5.37
C ALA A 67 7.44 -10.99 -4.18
N VAL A 68 7.41 -10.17 -3.14
CA VAL A 68 6.46 -10.32 -2.03
C VAL A 68 5.23 -9.48 -2.38
N TYR A 69 4.05 -10.09 -2.28
CA TYR A 69 2.77 -9.40 -2.50
C TYR A 69 1.77 -9.93 -1.48
N PRO A 70 0.81 -9.12 -1.00
CA PRO A 70 0.67 -7.69 -1.23
C PRO A 70 1.70 -6.85 -0.46
N GLN A 71 1.94 -5.61 -0.91
CA GLN A 71 2.69 -4.61 -0.16
C GLN A 71 1.98 -3.26 -0.18
N VAL A 72 2.06 -2.54 0.94
CA VAL A 72 1.48 -1.21 1.09
C VAL A 72 2.59 -0.19 1.28
N PHE A 73 2.53 0.87 0.47
CA PHE A 73 3.39 2.02 0.56
C PHE A 73 2.53 3.26 0.76
N VAL A 74 3.01 4.22 1.52
CA VAL A 74 2.41 5.56 1.64
C VAL A 74 3.40 6.53 1.06
N GLN A 75 2.98 7.30 0.07
CA GLN A 75 3.75 8.42 -0.45
C GLN A 75 3.17 9.70 0.12
N ALA A 76 3.92 10.43 0.93
CA ALA A 76 3.50 11.70 1.49
C ALA A 76 4.64 12.72 1.43
N LYS A 77 4.32 13.98 1.11
CA LYS A 77 5.30 15.08 1.02
C LYS A 77 6.50 14.76 0.10
N GLY A 78 6.23 14.02 -0.98
CA GLY A 78 7.26 13.58 -1.93
C GLY A 78 8.14 12.41 -1.48
N GLU A 79 7.89 11.83 -0.30
CA GLU A 79 8.64 10.68 0.21
C GLU A 79 7.76 9.42 0.21
N THR A 80 8.29 8.32 -0.34
CA THR A 80 7.59 7.02 -0.36
C THR A 80 8.08 6.17 0.81
N LYS A 81 7.18 5.91 1.75
CA LYS A 81 7.41 5.09 2.93
C LYS A 81 6.76 3.73 2.77
N PHE A 82 7.51 2.67 3.06
CA PHE A 82 6.94 1.33 3.19
C PHE A 82 6.19 1.23 4.53
N VAL A 83 4.90 0.88 4.46
CA VAL A 83 4.06 0.68 5.66
C VAL A 83 4.25 -0.74 6.17
N GLY A 84 4.14 -1.71 5.25
CA GLY A 84 4.15 -3.13 5.57
C GLY A 84 3.70 -3.97 4.38
N ASP A 85 4.00 -5.26 4.44
CA ASP A 85 3.45 -6.26 3.52
C ASP A 85 2.15 -6.86 4.08
N GLY A 86 1.56 -7.80 3.35
CA GLY A 86 0.28 -8.39 3.74
C GLY A 86 0.25 -9.01 5.14
N GLU A 87 1.36 -9.56 5.63
CA GLU A 87 1.43 -10.10 6.99
C GLU A 87 1.47 -8.97 8.01
N ASP A 88 2.34 -7.98 7.79
CA ASP A 88 2.45 -6.79 8.62
C ASP A 88 1.10 -6.04 8.74
N ILE A 89 0.37 -5.88 7.64
CA ILE A 89 -0.91 -5.17 7.64
C ILE A 89 -1.98 -5.95 8.41
N VAL A 90 -2.05 -7.27 8.24
CA VAL A 90 -2.99 -8.10 8.99
C VAL A 90 -2.65 -8.11 10.48
N LEU A 91 -1.37 -8.21 10.81
CA LEU A 91 -0.88 -8.21 12.18
C LEU A 91 -1.12 -6.85 12.85
N ALA A 92 -0.81 -5.75 12.16
CA ALA A 92 -1.07 -4.40 12.63
C ALA A 92 -2.57 -4.12 12.81
N ASN A 93 -3.43 -4.73 12.00
CA ASN A 93 -4.89 -4.63 12.16
C ASN A 93 -5.36 -5.42 13.40
N ASP A 94 -4.79 -6.60 13.63
CA ASP A 94 -5.08 -7.42 14.82
C ASP A 94 -4.62 -6.71 16.12
N ASP A 95 -3.45 -6.07 16.08
CA ASP A 95 -2.91 -5.24 17.17
C ASP A 95 -3.61 -3.87 17.31
N GLY A 96 -4.43 -3.47 16.32
CA GLY A 96 -5.11 -2.17 16.31
C GLY A 96 -4.21 -0.96 16.04
N ILE A 97 -2.95 -1.17 15.63
CA ILE A 97 -1.98 -0.10 15.32
C ILE A 97 -2.00 0.32 13.84
N LEU A 98 -2.62 -0.48 12.97
CA LEU A 98 -2.64 -0.24 11.52
C LEU A 98 -3.25 1.12 11.18
N GLU A 99 -4.31 1.49 11.88
CA GLU A 99 -4.98 2.77 11.65
C GLU A 99 -4.04 3.96 11.95
N GLY A 100 -3.14 3.81 12.93
CA GLY A 100 -2.09 4.77 13.23
C GLY A 100 -0.97 4.78 12.19
N GLN A 101 -0.58 3.63 11.64
CA GLN A 101 0.40 3.58 10.55
C GLN A 101 -0.13 4.17 9.25
N LEU A 102 -1.43 4.00 8.99
CA LEU A 102 -2.16 4.60 7.88
C LEU A 102 -2.73 5.98 8.24
N ALA A 103 -2.34 6.60 9.36
CA ALA A 103 -2.77 7.96 9.70
C ALA A 103 -2.22 8.99 8.70
N ASP A 104 -1.07 8.70 8.10
CA ASP A 104 -0.46 9.51 7.05
C ASP A 104 -1.06 9.22 5.66
N ALA A 105 -1.88 8.18 5.54
CA ALA A 105 -2.55 7.83 4.30
C ALA A 105 -3.69 8.82 3.98
N PRO A 106 -3.96 9.07 2.69
CA PRO A 106 -5.14 9.82 2.29
C PRO A 106 -6.39 9.04 2.68
N ARG A 107 -7.12 9.52 3.68
CA ARG A 107 -8.48 9.03 3.94
C ARG A 107 -9.40 9.65 2.89
N VAL A 108 -10.27 8.83 2.28
CA VAL A 108 -11.40 9.44 1.60
C VAL A 108 -12.30 10.03 2.69
N GLU A 109 -12.36 11.36 2.79
CA GLU A 109 -13.48 12.01 3.45
C GLU A 109 -14.73 11.43 2.79
N ALA A 110 -15.46 10.61 3.54
CA ALA A 110 -16.80 10.23 3.16
C ALA A 110 -17.65 11.50 3.31
N ASP A 111 -17.58 12.35 2.30
CA ASP A 111 -18.51 13.46 2.14
C ASP A 111 -19.89 12.86 1.80
N ALA A 112 -20.82 13.12 2.73
CA ALA A 112 -22.28 12.96 2.68
C ALA A 112 -22.89 11.54 2.60
#